data_AF-A0A934LS99-F1
#
_entry.id   AF-A0A934LS99-F1
#
_cell.length_a   1.000
_cell.length_b   1.000
_cell.length_c   1.000
_cell.angle_alpha   90.00
_cell.angle_beta   90.00
_cell.angle_gamma   90.00
#
_symmetry.space_group_name_H-M   'P 1'
#
loop_
_entity.id
_entity.type
_entity.pdbx_description
1 polymer ?
#
loop_
_entity_poly.entity_id
_entity_poly.type
_entity_poly.pdbx_seq_one_letter_code
_entity_poly.pdbx_strand_id
1 'polypeptide(L)'
;MDKHIKPSRVRASINALYSWSQTVKTQYSQHLFPFLALIEKGVNSSSFSQFEEADDFVFWDRYTRLPGDPRAPKEAQDWTDNYYVDPLTRVTRSADHPHRSPSTFRKRTFANSWRASEYKIENGKTLWKLSPKFSEIFERKVLSKAGFSTRVPVVDLAIFLFHGQTFPDNADAHTLEQRFRKQFPLDDADYERLFAFHNEESDNIFSPEDPKPSVYREEIEQALRPLTYETQEQLRPTTQSQPGQCLLDDDHPLLLEVMEIIALGSSGIILRGCPGTGKTWYAAQIARALTKGKAEYIYRVQFHPSYGYEDFIEGYKPAEDSKSGFMVVEKTFLEACKTAADAASSASTVVFIIDEINRGDPARIFGELLTYLEHDYRGVEFSLPYSRGRASIPSNLIVLGTMNHHDKSIAQLDQAFLRRFDHIDLQPDGSMVGKFLEASTQFTQTQIDLIVTWFESIQRIVETGVGHTYFKDVRKLEHLAAIWRYRIHPYCASILELEPEALANLEKMFQSLYERVSAQASESHVNENADTT
;
A
#
# COMPACT_ATOMS: atom_id res chain seq x y z
N MET A 1 7.85 -12.25 34.30
CA MET A 1 8.44 -12.91 33.11
C MET A 1 8.76 -11.82 32.12
N ASP A 2 10.02 -11.40 32.13
CA ASP A 2 10.55 -10.42 31.20
C ASP A 2 10.14 -10.75 29.77
N LYS A 3 9.83 -9.71 29.00
CA LYS A 3 9.42 -9.78 27.60
C LYS A 3 10.60 -9.54 26.68
N HIS A 4 10.56 -10.18 25.52
CA HIS A 4 11.53 -10.07 24.45
C HIS A 4 10.84 -9.62 23.17
N ILE A 5 11.50 -8.83 22.33
CA ILE A 5 10.94 -8.41 21.04
C ILE A 5 10.84 -9.63 20.12
N LYS A 6 9.68 -9.84 19.49
CA LYS A 6 9.46 -10.97 18.57
C LYS A 6 10.42 -10.90 17.37
N PRO A 7 11.15 -11.98 17.03
CA PRO A 7 12.02 -12.00 15.85
C PRO A 7 11.29 -11.64 14.55
N SER A 8 10.06 -12.13 14.37
CA SER A 8 9.21 -11.81 13.22
C SER A 8 8.84 -10.32 13.13
N ARG A 9 8.73 -9.64 14.28
CA ARG A 9 8.47 -8.19 14.34
C ARG A 9 9.72 -7.38 13.99
N VAL A 10 10.93 -7.89 14.26
CA VAL A 10 12.20 -7.30 13.80
C VAL A 10 12.30 -7.32 12.28
N ARG A 11 11.91 -8.44 11.65
CA ARG A 11 11.81 -8.50 10.18
C ARG A 11 10.84 -7.46 9.64
N ALA A 12 9.66 -7.33 10.26
CA ALA A 12 8.66 -6.32 9.88
C ALA A 12 9.18 -4.89 10.06
N SER A 13 9.95 -4.60 11.12
CA SER A 13 10.50 -3.26 11.35
C SER A 13 11.57 -2.89 10.33
N ILE A 14 12.41 -3.84 9.91
CA ILE A 14 13.38 -3.60 8.81
C ILE A 14 12.65 -3.24 7.51
N ASN A 15 11.56 -3.95 7.19
CA ASN A 15 10.74 -3.64 6.02
C ASN A 15 10.09 -2.24 6.14
N ALA A 16 9.54 -1.89 7.29
CA ALA A 16 8.95 -0.58 7.54
C ALA A 16 9.97 0.56 7.42
N LEU A 17 11.17 0.39 7.99
CA LEU A 17 12.28 1.35 7.90
C LEU A 17 12.78 1.52 6.46
N TYR A 18 12.83 0.43 5.69
CA TYR A 18 13.14 0.49 4.27
C TYR A 18 12.07 1.23 3.48
N SER A 19 10.78 0.91 3.69
CA SER A 19 9.67 1.61 3.04
C SER A 19 9.69 3.10 3.37
N TRP A 20 9.94 3.47 4.63
CA TRP A 20 10.14 4.86 5.04
C TRP A 20 11.33 5.51 4.31
N SER A 21 12.46 4.81 4.15
CA SER A 21 13.63 5.36 3.45
C SER A 21 13.34 5.69 1.97
N GLN A 22 12.34 5.03 1.35
CA GLN A 22 11.90 5.29 -0.03
C GLN A 22 10.99 6.52 -0.16
N THR A 23 10.23 6.86 0.89
CA THR A 23 9.37 8.06 0.88
C THR A 23 10.16 9.34 1.10
N VAL A 24 11.36 9.23 1.64
CA VAL A 24 12.28 10.35 1.88
C VAL A 24 13.41 10.40 0.84
N LYS A 25 14.32 11.37 0.95
CA LYS A 25 15.47 11.45 0.05
C LYS A 25 16.46 10.32 0.39
N THR A 26 16.42 9.24 -0.39
CA THR A 26 17.16 7.99 -0.13
C THR A 26 18.65 8.21 0.13
N GLN A 27 19.31 9.08 -0.62
CA GLN A 27 20.73 9.42 -0.40
C GLN A 27 20.99 10.04 0.98
N TYR A 28 20.02 10.79 1.52
CA TYR A 28 20.17 11.48 2.80
C TYR A 28 19.62 10.70 4.00
N SER A 29 18.73 9.73 3.78
CA SER A 29 18.22 8.84 4.84
C SER A 29 19.35 8.11 5.60
N GLN A 30 20.45 7.80 4.90
CA GLN A 30 21.65 7.17 5.47
C GLN A 30 22.36 8.01 6.55
N HIS A 31 21.98 9.28 6.72
CA HIS A 31 22.50 10.14 7.80
C HIS A 31 21.77 9.94 9.13
N LEU A 32 20.69 9.14 9.20
CA LEU A 32 19.97 8.86 10.44
C LEU A 32 20.85 8.21 11.51
N PHE A 33 21.56 7.12 11.18
CA PHE A 33 22.41 6.43 12.16
C PHE A 33 23.61 7.26 12.64
N PRO A 34 24.37 7.96 11.76
CA PRO A 34 25.38 8.92 12.21
C PRO A 34 24.83 10.04 13.11
N PHE A 35 23.60 10.50 12.85
CA PHE A 35 22.94 11.46 13.72
C PHE A 35 22.65 10.85 15.10
N LEU A 36 22.08 9.65 15.16
CA LEU A 36 21.81 8.96 16.42
C LEU A 36 23.09 8.67 17.22
N ALA A 37 24.19 8.35 16.56
CA ALA A 37 25.49 8.15 17.21
C ALA A 37 25.98 9.43 17.91
N LEU A 38 25.82 10.61 17.28
CA LEU A 38 26.14 11.90 17.91
C LEU A 38 25.28 12.14 19.16
N ILE A 39 23.97 11.91 19.06
CA ILE A 39 23.03 12.10 20.17
C ILE A 39 23.34 11.16 21.33
N GLU A 40 23.60 9.87 21.05
CA GLU A 40 23.93 8.88 22.10
C GLU A 40 25.19 9.25 22.88
N LYS A 41 26.17 9.86 22.21
CA LYS A 41 27.42 10.33 22.84
C LYS A 41 27.27 11.67 23.57
N GLY A 42 26.07 12.25 23.59
CA GLY A 42 25.77 13.49 24.28
C GLY A 42 26.14 14.75 23.52
N VAL A 43 26.29 14.67 22.18
CA VAL A 43 26.42 15.86 21.34
C VAL A 43 25.04 16.53 21.24
N ASN A 44 24.95 17.79 21.65
CA ASN A 44 23.71 18.57 21.66
C ASN A 44 23.98 20.01 21.17
N SER A 45 22.95 20.86 21.20
CA SER A 45 23.03 22.25 20.76
C SER A 45 23.59 23.22 21.82
N SER A 46 23.76 22.79 23.07
CA SER A 46 24.19 23.64 24.18
C SER A 46 25.71 23.77 24.26
N SER A 47 26.43 22.65 24.21
CA SER A 47 27.90 22.60 24.43
C SER A 47 28.62 21.69 23.46
N PHE A 48 29.94 21.87 23.36
CA PHE A 48 30.82 20.95 22.63
C PHE A 48 31.05 19.67 23.44
N SER A 49 30.81 18.52 22.82
CA SER A 49 31.02 17.19 23.39
C SER A 49 32.03 16.41 22.55
N GLN A 50 32.84 15.56 23.18
CA GLN A 50 33.82 14.75 22.45
C GLN A 50 33.12 13.66 21.63
N PHE A 51 33.48 13.56 20.34
CA PHE A 51 33.01 12.51 19.45
C PHE A 51 34.08 12.18 18.41
N GLU A 52 34.71 11.03 18.55
CA GLU A 52 35.75 10.54 17.65
C GLU A 52 35.18 9.64 16.55
N GLU A 53 36.02 9.23 15.60
CA GLU A 53 35.65 8.24 14.60
C GLU A 53 35.32 6.87 15.20
N ALA A 54 36.08 6.44 16.21
CA ALA A 54 35.83 5.17 16.88
C ALA A 54 34.44 5.09 17.52
N ASP A 55 33.86 6.23 17.90
CA ASP A 55 32.52 6.29 18.50
C ASP A 55 31.42 5.91 17.51
N ASP A 56 31.59 6.17 16.20
CA ASP A 56 30.67 5.70 15.18
C ASP A 56 30.69 4.17 15.11
N PHE A 57 31.88 3.56 15.08
CA PHE A 57 31.99 2.09 15.04
C PHE A 57 31.41 1.45 16.30
N VAL A 58 31.61 2.05 17.49
CA VAL A 58 30.97 1.57 18.73
C VAL A 58 29.44 1.60 18.65
N PHE A 59 28.86 2.61 18.01
CA PHE A 59 27.42 2.68 17.79
C PHE A 59 26.93 1.57 16.84
N TRP A 60 27.59 1.41 15.69
CA TRP A 60 27.22 0.37 14.71
C TRP A 60 27.43 -1.05 15.27
N ASP A 61 28.53 -1.28 16.01
CA ASP A 61 28.79 -2.55 16.70
C ASP A 61 27.69 -2.92 17.70
N ARG A 62 27.10 -1.91 18.36
CA ARG A 62 26.05 -2.12 19.35
C ARG A 62 24.70 -2.46 18.74
N TYR A 63 24.33 -1.80 17.65
CA TYR A 63 22.94 -1.79 17.19
C TYR A 63 22.70 -2.48 15.85
N THR A 64 23.73 -2.64 15.03
CA THR A 64 23.56 -3.08 13.64
C THR A 64 24.31 -4.36 13.33
N ARG A 65 24.95 -5.01 14.30
CA ARG A 65 25.61 -6.30 14.07
C ARG A 65 24.59 -7.41 13.84
N LEU A 66 24.95 -8.36 12.99
CA LEU A 66 24.18 -9.59 12.87
C LEU A 66 24.17 -10.33 14.22
N PRO A 67 22.98 -10.72 14.73
CA PRO A 67 22.87 -11.40 16.01
C PRO A 67 23.68 -12.70 16.04
N GLY A 68 24.44 -12.91 17.12
CA GLY A 68 25.28 -14.10 17.28
C GLY A 68 26.46 -14.17 16.30
N ASP A 69 26.96 -13.05 15.80
CA ASP A 69 28.21 -12.99 15.04
C ASP A 69 29.43 -13.08 15.98
N PRO A 70 30.25 -14.15 15.86
CA PRO A 70 31.39 -14.35 16.75
C PRO A 70 32.61 -13.47 16.40
N ARG A 71 32.61 -12.80 15.25
CA ARG A 71 33.77 -12.04 14.77
C ARG A 71 34.07 -10.85 15.69
N ALA A 72 35.35 -10.59 15.95
CA ALA A 72 35.78 -9.38 16.66
C ALA A 72 35.88 -8.19 15.67
N PRO A 73 35.71 -6.93 16.12
CA PRO A 73 35.72 -5.73 15.27
C PRO A 73 36.99 -5.43 14.44
N LYS A 74 37.99 -6.34 14.36
CA LYS A 74 39.27 -6.10 13.67
C LYS A 74 39.89 -7.30 12.93
N GLU A 75 39.23 -8.45 12.80
CA GLU A 75 39.84 -9.67 12.21
C GLU A 75 39.22 -10.15 10.88
N ALA A 76 38.36 -9.37 10.23
CA ALA A 76 37.76 -9.77 8.96
C ALA A 76 38.62 -9.28 7.78
N GLN A 77 39.57 -10.11 7.30
CA GLN A 77 40.34 -9.80 6.09
C GLN A 77 39.72 -10.36 4.79
N ASP A 78 38.80 -11.33 4.87
CA ASP A 78 38.22 -11.97 3.66
C ASP A 78 36.68 -12.17 3.68
N TRP A 79 35.98 -11.74 4.74
CA TRP A 79 34.52 -11.96 4.94
C TRP A 79 33.75 -10.68 5.31
N THR A 80 34.24 -9.52 4.90
CA THR A 80 33.80 -8.23 5.47
C THR A 80 32.35 -7.91 5.16
N ASP A 81 31.84 -8.16 3.95
CA ASP A 81 30.57 -7.60 3.43
C ASP A 81 29.30 -7.90 4.26
N ASN A 82 29.31 -8.92 5.13
CA ASN A 82 28.16 -9.31 5.96
C ASN A 82 28.33 -9.00 7.46
N TYR A 83 28.85 -7.83 7.82
CA TYR A 83 29.16 -7.50 9.22
C TYR A 83 28.06 -6.68 9.90
N TYR A 84 27.61 -5.61 9.26
CA TYR A 84 26.49 -4.80 9.75
C TYR A 84 25.24 -4.97 8.88
N VAL A 85 24.09 -4.67 9.46
CA VAL A 85 22.78 -4.65 8.83
C VAL A 85 22.36 -3.20 8.65
N ASP A 86 22.12 -2.79 7.41
CA ASP A 86 21.58 -1.46 7.09
C ASP A 86 20.09 -1.60 6.77
N PRO A 87 19.18 -1.35 7.74
CA PRO A 87 17.75 -1.57 7.54
C PRO A 87 17.14 -0.55 6.56
N LEU A 88 17.80 0.58 6.32
CA LEU A 88 17.31 1.61 5.41
C LEU A 88 17.55 1.24 3.94
N THR A 89 18.50 0.35 3.67
CA THR A 89 18.81 -0.11 2.31
C THR A 89 18.65 -1.61 2.11
N ARG A 90 18.29 -2.36 3.16
CA ARG A 90 18.12 -3.82 3.16
C ARG A 90 19.33 -4.56 2.61
N VAL A 91 20.51 -4.06 2.91
CA VAL A 91 21.76 -4.76 2.59
C VAL A 91 22.58 -4.95 3.83
N THR A 92 23.43 -5.96 3.79
CA THR A 92 24.55 -6.04 4.71
C THR A 92 25.65 -5.06 4.30
N ARG A 93 26.49 -4.69 5.27
CA ARG A 93 27.63 -3.80 5.08
C ARG A 93 28.89 -4.43 5.64
N SER A 94 30.00 -4.04 5.03
CA SER A 94 31.33 -4.39 5.46
C SER A 94 31.72 -3.80 6.81
N ALA A 95 32.70 -4.40 7.50
CA ALA A 95 33.15 -3.95 8.82
C ALA A 95 33.79 -2.54 8.82
N ASP A 96 34.21 -2.03 7.67
CA ASP A 96 34.68 -0.65 7.48
C ASP A 96 33.52 0.36 7.31
N HIS A 97 32.26 -0.09 7.27
CA HIS A 97 31.11 0.81 7.35
C HIS A 97 30.99 1.43 8.76
N PRO A 98 30.62 2.72 8.91
CA PRO A 98 30.17 3.65 7.87
C PRO A 98 31.29 4.41 7.13
N HIS A 99 32.56 4.16 7.43
CA HIS A 99 33.70 4.97 6.98
C HIS A 99 34.73 4.15 6.19
N ARG A 100 34.54 4.01 4.87
CA ARG A 100 35.53 3.39 3.97
C ARG A 100 36.71 4.31 3.64
N SER A 101 36.50 5.61 3.73
CA SER A 101 37.50 6.65 3.50
C SER A 101 37.11 7.98 4.15
N PRO A 102 38.02 8.97 4.24
CA PRO A 102 37.69 10.27 4.82
C PRO A 102 36.58 11.07 4.13
N SER A 103 36.25 10.74 2.88
CA SER A 103 35.10 11.33 2.16
C SER A 103 33.77 10.66 2.52
N THR A 104 33.79 9.48 3.12
CA THR A 104 32.60 8.74 3.58
C THR A 104 32.19 9.07 5.01
N PHE A 105 32.91 9.96 5.70
CA PHE A 105 32.51 10.49 7.01
C PHE A 105 31.19 11.25 6.91
N ARG A 106 30.07 10.53 6.99
CA ARG A 106 28.72 11.07 6.85
C ARG A 106 28.40 12.17 7.87
N LYS A 107 29.10 12.21 9.01
CA LYS A 107 29.02 13.30 10.01
C LYS A 107 29.60 14.63 9.51
N ARG A 108 30.60 14.62 8.63
CA ARG A 108 31.14 15.86 8.03
C ARG A 108 30.11 16.53 7.12
N THR A 109 29.15 15.80 6.57
CA THR A 109 28.02 16.38 5.82
C THR A 109 27.18 17.29 6.71
N PHE A 110 26.98 16.93 7.99
CA PHE A 110 26.25 17.77 8.95
C PHE A 110 26.96 19.11 9.14
N ALA A 111 28.28 19.10 9.35
CA ALA A 111 29.03 20.32 9.59
C ALA A 111 29.24 21.15 8.31
N ASN A 112 29.71 20.52 7.25
CA ASN A 112 30.20 21.22 6.06
C ASN A 112 29.06 21.59 5.11
N SER A 113 28.25 20.59 4.71
CA SER A 113 27.25 20.76 3.66
C SER A 113 25.92 21.28 4.19
N TRP A 114 25.50 20.82 5.38
CA TRP A 114 24.19 21.15 5.93
C TRP A 114 24.24 22.30 6.93
N ARG A 115 25.41 22.60 7.51
CA ARG A 115 25.56 23.54 8.62
C ARG A 115 24.63 23.19 9.81
N ALA A 116 24.38 21.90 9.99
CA ALA A 116 23.56 21.34 11.07
C ALA A 116 24.39 21.06 12.34
N SER A 117 25.72 21.11 12.24
CA SER A 117 26.63 20.95 13.37
C SER A 117 27.91 21.76 13.16
N GLU A 118 28.72 21.85 14.20
CA GLU A 118 30.05 22.44 14.20
C GLU A 118 31.00 21.45 14.87
N TYR A 119 32.27 21.47 14.46
CA TYR A 119 33.31 20.70 15.14
C TYR A 119 34.60 21.50 15.25
N LYS A 120 35.37 21.21 16.30
CA LYS A 120 36.71 21.76 16.53
C LYS A 120 37.64 20.67 17.04
N ILE A 121 38.94 20.86 16.84
CA ILE A 121 39.97 19.99 17.40
C ILE A 121 40.62 20.73 18.56
N GLU A 122 40.59 20.14 19.74
CA GLU A 122 41.16 20.72 20.96
C GLU A 122 41.91 19.62 21.72
N ASN A 123 43.20 19.85 22.01
CA ASN A 123 44.07 18.88 22.68
C ASN A 123 44.10 17.49 22.00
N GLY A 124 44.07 17.46 20.66
CA GLY A 124 44.07 16.21 19.89
C GLY A 124 42.74 15.45 19.90
N LYS A 125 41.68 16.03 20.49
CA LYS A 125 40.33 15.44 20.53
C LYS A 125 39.40 16.19 19.58
N THR A 126 38.50 15.46 18.95
CA THR A 126 37.46 16.02 18.08
C THR A 126 36.21 16.32 18.91
N LEU A 127 35.85 17.60 19.00
CA LEU A 127 34.67 18.06 19.72
C LEU A 127 33.59 18.49 18.73
N TRP A 128 32.35 18.08 18.96
CA TRP A 128 31.19 18.36 18.12
C TRP A 128 30.11 19.11 18.91
N LYS A 129 29.34 19.96 18.21
CA LYS A 129 28.17 20.66 18.74
C LYS A 129 27.10 20.74 17.65
N LEU A 130 25.83 20.51 17.98
CA LEU A 130 24.73 20.69 17.02
C LEU A 130 24.36 22.16 16.87
N SER A 131 23.90 22.55 15.68
CA SER A 131 23.26 23.84 15.47
C SER A 131 21.95 23.92 16.26
N PRO A 132 21.56 25.05 16.85
CA PRO A 132 20.22 25.19 17.46
C PRO A 132 19.05 24.91 16.51
N LYS A 133 19.29 24.90 15.19
CA LYS A 133 18.29 24.57 14.15
C LYS A 133 18.53 23.20 13.51
N PHE A 134 19.28 22.30 14.16
CA PHE A 134 19.65 21.03 13.55
C PHE A 134 18.41 20.21 13.14
N SER A 135 17.34 20.21 13.95
CA SER A 135 16.12 19.45 13.68
C SER A 135 15.37 19.98 12.44
N GLU A 136 15.24 21.30 12.29
CA GLU A 136 14.70 21.95 11.08
C GLU A 136 15.53 21.61 9.83
N ILE A 137 16.86 21.64 9.96
CA ILE A 137 17.76 21.32 8.86
C ILE A 137 17.63 19.86 8.47
N PHE A 138 17.59 18.96 9.45
CA PHE A 138 17.44 17.53 9.25
C PHE A 138 16.09 17.19 8.61
N GLU A 139 15.00 17.80 9.08
CA GLU A 139 13.67 17.64 8.49
C GLU A 139 13.67 18.01 7.00
N ARG A 140 14.21 19.19 6.66
CA ARG A 140 14.24 19.68 5.28
C ARG A 140 15.17 18.86 4.37
N LYS A 141 16.29 18.39 4.89
CA LYS A 141 17.33 17.68 4.10
C LYS A 141 17.05 16.19 3.99
N VAL A 142 16.61 15.57 5.08
CA VAL A 142 16.43 14.12 5.20
C VAL A 142 14.96 13.77 5.03
N LEU A 143 14.07 14.33 5.85
CA LEU A 143 12.67 13.89 5.98
C LEU A 143 11.76 14.40 4.86
N SER A 144 12.18 15.45 4.14
CA SER A 144 11.36 16.14 3.13
C SER A 144 11.70 15.75 1.69
N LYS A 145 10.72 15.22 0.95
CA LYS A 145 10.78 14.91 -0.49
C LYS A 145 9.51 15.39 -1.20
N ALA A 146 9.66 16.07 -2.34
CA ALA A 146 8.55 16.58 -3.16
C ALA A 146 7.50 17.41 -2.38
N GLY A 147 7.92 18.17 -1.37
CA GLY A 147 7.03 19.01 -0.55
C GLY A 147 6.36 18.30 0.64
N PHE A 148 6.56 16.99 0.80
CA PHE A 148 6.05 16.21 1.93
C PHE A 148 7.16 15.87 2.92
N SER A 149 6.89 16.04 4.22
CA SER A 149 7.80 15.68 5.32
C SER A 149 7.30 14.37 5.96
N THR A 150 8.12 13.31 5.91
CA THR A 150 7.80 12.01 6.55
C THR A 150 8.76 11.75 7.72
N ARG A 151 8.22 11.81 8.94
CA ARG A 151 8.96 11.56 10.19
C ARG A 151 9.35 10.09 10.34
N VAL A 152 10.43 9.84 11.08
CA VAL A 152 11.00 8.49 11.30
C VAL A 152 10.05 7.68 12.19
N PRO A 153 9.62 6.45 11.80
CA PRO A 153 8.76 5.62 12.65
C PRO A 153 9.55 5.10 13.86
N VAL A 154 9.35 5.71 15.04
CA VAL A 154 10.22 5.46 16.20
C VAL A 154 10.07 4.05 16.76
N VAL A 155 8.86 3.48 16.75
CA VAL A 155 8.63 2.14 17.30
C VAL A 155 9.38 1.10 16.46
N ASP A 156 9.30 1.17 15.12
CA ASP A 156 10.08 0.29 14.24
C ASP A 156 11.60 0.47 14.42
N LEU A 157 12.05 1.72 14.54
CA LEU A 157 13.45 2.04 14.78
C LEU A 157 13.91 1.46 16.13
N ALA A 158 13.13 1.63 17.19
CA ALA A 158 13.42 1.10 18.52
C ALA A 158 13.42 -0.43 18.54
N ILE A 159 12.49 -1.07 17.83
CA ILE A 159 12.44 -2.52 17.65
C ILE A 159 13.73 -3.01 17.00
N PHE A 160 14.18 -2.36 15.93
CA PHE A 160 15.45 -2.71 15.27
C PHE A 160 16.67 -2.48 16.17
N LEU A 161 16.74 -1.35 16.88
CA LEU A 161 17.90 -1.05 17.73
C LEU A 161 17.98 -1.94 18.98
N PHE A 162 16.83 -2.34 19.54
CA PHE A 162 16.79 -2.98 20.86
C PHE A 162 16.34 -4.44 20.84
N HIS A 163 16.27 -5.08 19.67
CA HIS A 163 15.75 -6.46 19.53
C HIS A 163 16.46 -7.49 20.43
N GLY A 164 17.74 -7.27 20.78
CA GLY A 164 18.52 -8.17 21.63
C GLY A 164 18.45 -7.85 23.13
N GLN A 165 17.56 -6.96 23.55
CA GLN A 165 17.42 -6.55 24.96
C GLN A 165 16.15 -7.13 25.59
N THR A 166 16.14 -7.20 26.92
CA THR A 166 14.99 -7.61 27.72
C THR A 166 14.16 -6.41 28.17
N PHE A 167 12.86 -6.62 28.31
CA PHE A 167 11.88 -5.60 28.70
C PHE A 167 10.99 -6.10 29.85
N PRO A 168 10.41 -5.21 30.67
CA PRO A 168 9.48 -5.61 31.72
C PRO A 168 8.23 -6.34 31.18
N ASP A 169 7.57 -7.18 32.00
CA ASP A 169 6.33 -7.89 31.63
C ASP A 169 5.22 -7.00 31.07
N ASN A 170 5.13 -5.77 31.55
CA ASN A 170 4.11 -4.79 31.15
C ASN A 170 4.57 -3.91 29.98
N ALA A 171 5.68 -4.25 29.32
CA ALA A 171 6.21 -3.46 28.22
C ALA A 171 5.26 -3.41 27.02
N ASP A 172 5.16 -2.23 26.43
CA ASP A 172 4.33 -1.90 25.29
C ASP A 172 5.08 -0.97 24.31
N ALA A 173 4.39 -0.46 23.29
CA ALA A 173 4.98 0.49 22.32
C ALA A 173 5.54 1.75 23.01
N HIS A 174 4.85 2.28 24.03
CA HIS A 174 5.34 3.46 24.78
C HIS A 174 6.60 3.14 25.58
N THR A 175 6.72 1.92 26.11
CA THR A 175 7.93 1.46 26.80
C THR A 175 9.14 1.49 25.86
N LEU A 176 8.96 1.10 24.59
CA LEU A 176 10.01 1.21 23.56
C LEU A 176 10.36 2.66 23.23
N GLU A 177 9.35 3.52 23.09
CA GLU A 177 9.56 4.95 22.84
C GLU A 177 10.34 5.61 23.99
N GLN A 178 9.96 5.32 25.24
CA GLN A 178 10.64 5.82 26.43
C GLN A 178 12.08 5.31 26.50
N ARG A 179 12.31 4.03 26.18
CA ARG A 179 13.66 3.44 26.08
C ARG A 179 14.49 4.17 25.02
N PHE A 180 13.89 4.45 23.86
CA PHE A 180 14.52 5.19 22.78
C PHE A 180 14.88 6.61 23.21
N ARG A 181 13.96 7.38 23.80
CA ARG A 181 14.20 8.76 24.27
C ARG A 181 15.27 8.83 25.36
N LYS A 182 15.34 7.81 26.23
CA LYS A 182 16.39 7.70 27.24
C LYS A 182 17.77 7.45 26.61
N GLN A 183 17.83 6.64 25.56
CA GLN A 183 19.08 6.32 24.86
C GLN A 183 19.55 7.46 23.94
N PHE A 184 18.61 8.17 23.33
CA PHE A 184 18.83 9.26 22.39
C PHE A 184 18.16 10.54 22.90
N PRO A 185 18.75 11.19 23.92
CA PRO A 185 18.13 12.34 24.57
C PRO A 185 18.03 13.53 23.61
N LEU A 186 16.79 13.95 23.35
CA LEU A 186 16.42 15.14 22.60
C LEU A 186 15.36 15.90 23.41
N ASP A 187 15.27 17.21 23.24
CA ASP A 187 14.11 17.94 23.75
C ASP A 187 12.84 17.55 22.98
N ASP A 188 11.68 17.81 23.58
CA ASP A 188 10.40 17.35 23.05
C ASP A 188 10.10 17.94 21.67
N ALA A 189 10.48 19.20 21.43
CA ALA A 189 10.22 19.88 20.17
C ALA A 189 11.05 19.30 19.01
N ASP A 190 12.33 19.01 19.26
CA ASP A 190 13.20 18.37 18.30
C ASP A 190 12.80 16.90 18.08
N TYR A 191 12.38 16.21 19.14
CA TYR A 191 11.90 14.85 19.07
C TYR A 191 10.65 14.72 18.19
N GLU A 192 9.61 15.50 18.47
CA GLU A 192 8.34 15.48 17.73
C GLU A 192 8.49 15.90 16.27
N ARG A 193 9.49 16.74 15.97
CA ARG A 193 9.82 17.13 14.59
C ARG A 193 10.44 15.98 13.80
N LEU A 194 11.24 15.13 14.44
CA LEU A 194 12.02 14.11 13.75
C LEU A 194 11.35 12.73 13.73
N PHE A 195 10.62 12.40 14.78
CA PHE A 195 10.09 11.06 15.03
C PHE A 195 8.56 11.05 15.04
N ALA A 196 7.98 9.97 14.53
CA ALA A 196 6.56 9.68 14.61
C ALA A 196 6.35 8.42 15.44
N PHE A 197 5.56 8.58 16.50
CA PHE A 197 5.05 7.47 17.29
C PHE A 197 3.80 6.89 16.63
N HIS A 198 3.71 5.56 16.60
CA HIS A 198 2.49 4.82 16.29
C HIS A 198 2.29 3.80 17.38
N ASN A 199 1.07 3.70 17.90
CA ASN A 199 0.77 2.71 18.91
C ASN A 199 0.58 1.33 18.25
N GLU A 200 1.03 0.29 18.93
CA GLU A 200 0.89 -1.10 18.52
C GLU A 200 0.69 -1.94 19.78
N GLU A 201 -0.22 -2.93 19.73
CA GLU A 201 -0.51 -3.79 20.88
C GLU A 201 0.75 -4.54 21.34
N SER A 202 0.96 -4.61 22.66
CA SER A 202 2.13 -5.26 23.27
C SER A 202 2.37 -6.66 22.72
N ASP A 203 1.30 -7.44 22.51
CA ASP A 203 1.38 -8.82 22.04
C ASP A 203 1.83 -8.92 20.57
N ASN A 204 1.77 -7.85 19.77
CA ASN A 204 2.33 -7.84 18.42
C ASN A 204 3.85 -7.59 18.42
N ILE A 205 4.34 -6.93 19.46
CA ILE A 205 5.75 -6.56 19.60
C ILE A 205 6.54 -7.59 20.40
N PHE A 206 5.97 -8.07 21.50
CA PHE A 206 6.69 -8.79 22.55
C PHE A 206 6.21 -10.23 22.72
N SER A 207 7.13 -11.10 23.08
CA SER A 207 6.89 -12.48 23.49
C SER A 207 7.51 -12.74 24.87
N PRO A 208 6.90 -13.58 25.72
CA PRO A 208 7.55 -14.05 26.95
C PRO A 208 8.66 -15.08 26.67
N GLU A 209 8.78 -15.57 25.44
CA GLU A 209 9.85 -16.50 25.04
C GLU A 209 11.13 -15.72 24.72
N ASP A 210 12.25 -16.12 25.31
CA ASP A 210 13.59 -15.61 24.99
C ASP A 210 14.14 -16.27 23.71
N PRO A 211 14.13 -15.58 22.55
CA PRO A 211 14.51 -16.19 21.29
C PRO A 211 16.05 -16.25 21.18
N LYS A 212 16.56 -17.38 20.69
CA LYS A 212 18.00 -17.51 20.44
C LYS A 212 18.47 -16.48 19.39
N PRO A 213 19.71 -15.96 19.49
CA PRO A 213 20.27 -15.05 18.49
C PRO A 213 20.20 -15.57 17.05
N SER A 214 20.26 -16.89 16.84
CA SER A 214 20.11 -17.50 15.52
C SER A 214 18.74 -17.24 14.88
N VAL A 215 17.66 -17.14 15.68
CA VAL A 215 16.30 -16.87 15.19
C VAL A 215 16.17 -15.42 14.73
N TYR A 216 16.75 -14.48 15.49
CA TYR A 216 16.84 -13.09 15.05
C TYR A 216 17.67 -12.95 13.77
N ARG A 217 18.82 -13.65 13.69
CA ARG A 217 19.64 -13.66 12.46
C ARG A 217 18.84 -14.15 11.26
N GLU A 218 18.10 -15.24 11.39
CA GLU A 218 17.30 -15.80 10.29
C GLU A 218 16.23 -14.81 9.81
N GLU A 219 15.46 -14.21 10.72
CA GLU A 219 14.42 -13.22 10.40
C GLU A 219 15.00 -11.95 9.77
N ILE A 220 16.16 -11.49 10.25
CA ILE A 220 16.89 -10.36 9.65
C ILE A 220 17.38 -10.73 8.25
N GLU A 221 18.01 -11.89 8.06
CA GLU A 221 18.47 -12.35 6.75
C GLU A 221 17.31 -12.49 5.76
N GLN A 222 16.14 -12.96 6.20
CA GLN A 222 14.92 -12.97 5.39
C GLN A 222 14.48 -11.55 4.98
N ALA A 223 14.58 -10.57 5.88
CA ALA A 223 14.37 -9.16 5.51
C ALA A 223 15.44 -8.62 4.55
N LEU A 224 16.68 -9.11 4.61
CA LEU A 224 17.78 -8.62 3.75
C LEU A 224 17.88 -9.32 2.41
N ARG A 225 17.22 -10.48 2.23
CA ARG A 225 17.07 -11.07 0.91
C ARG A 225 16.50 -9.97 0.00
N PRO A 226 17.12 -9.74 -1.19
CA PRO A 226 16.41 -9.02 -2.23
C PRO A 226 15.02 -9.65 -2.31
N LEU A 227 14.00 -8.86 -2.63
CA LEU A 227 12.75 -9.46 -3.07
C LEU A 227 13.10 -10.30 -4.30
N THR A 228 13.51 -11.55 -4.08
CA THR A 228 13.61 -12.55 -5.12
C THR A 228 12.21 -12.60 -5.68
N TYR A 229 12.10 -12.77 -6.99
CA TYR A 229 10.81 -12.92 -7.67
C TYR A 229 9.89 -13.99 -7.00
N GLU A 230 10.42 -14.80 -6.08
CA GLU A 230 9.67 -15.69 -5.19
C GLU A 230 8.79 -14.95 -4.15
N THR A 231 9.16 -13.77 -3.63
CA THR A 231 8.24 -12.99 -2.78
C THR A 231 7.21 -12.20 -3.59
N GLN A 232 7.42 -12.06 -4.90
CA GLN A 232 6.33 -11.76 -5.84
C GLN A 232 5.37 -12.96 -6.05
N GLU A 233 5.63 -14.16 -5.51
CA GLU A 233 4.54 -15.13 -5.38
C GLU A 233 3.51 -14.74 -4.31
N GLN A 234 3.86 -13.87 -3.36
CA GLN A 234 2.91 -13.31 -2.38
C GLN A 234 2.46 -11.88 -2.69
N LEU A 235 3.17 -11.18 -3.58
CA LEU A 235 2.65 -10.02 -4.32
C LEU A 235 2.32 -10.38 -5.76
N ARG A 236 1.75 -11.58 -5.98
CA ARG A 236 0.83 -11.73 -7.10
C ARG A 236 -0.27 -10.68 -6.87
N PRO A 237 -0.75 -9.91 -7.87
CA PRO A 237 -2.14 -9.48 -7.77
C PRO A 237 -2.90 -10.77 -7.50
N THR A 238 -3.57 -10.87 -6.34
CA THR A 238 -4.01 -12.15 -5.78
C THR A 238 -4.68 -12.97 -6.88
N THR A 239 -3.98 -13.95 -7.44
CA THR A 239 -4.45 -14.62 -8.65
C THR A 239 -5.53 -15.63 -8.33
N GLN A 240 -5.79 -15.85 -7.05
CA GLN A 240 -6.94 -16.58 -6.56
C GLN A 240 -7.60 -15.70 -5.51
N SER A 241 -8.85 -15.31 -5.76
CA SER A 241 -9.60 -14.50 -4.80
C SER A 241 -9.71 -15.21 -3.45
N GLN A 242 -9.74 -14.49 -2.32
CA GLN A 242 -9.94 -15.12 -1.00
C GLN A 242 -11.25 -15.94 -0.96
N PRO A 243 -11.28 -17.14 -0.33
CA PRO A 243 -12.50 -17.91 -0.19
C PRO A 243 -13.58 -17.10 0.55
N GLY A 244 -14.83 -17.27 0.13
CA GLY A 244 -15.96 -16.52 0.68
C GLY A 244 -17.22 -16.72 -0.15
N GLN A 245 -18.37 -16.77 0.53
CA GLN A 245 -19.68 -16.92 -0.10
C GLN A 245 -20.01 -15.69 -0.97
N CYS A 246 -20.72 -15.92 -2.07
CA CYS A 246 -21.30 -14.81 -2.83
C CYS A 246 -22.30 -14.06 -1.93
N LEU A 247 -22.20 -12.74 -1.92
CA LEU A 247 -23.08 -11.84 -1.16
C LEU A 247 -24.22 -11.28 -2.03
N LEU A 248 -24.28 -11.65 -3.32
CA LEU A 248 -25.42 -11.35 -4.17
C LEU A 248 -26.42 -12.48 -4.06
N ASP A 249 -27.69 -12.10 -3.98
CA ASP A 249 -28.79 -13.05 -4.12
C ASP A 249 -28.85 -13.57 -5.56
N ASP A 250 -29.36 -14.79 -5.75
CA ASP A 250 -29.43 -15.45 -7.06
C ASP A 250 -30.32 -14.69 -8.06
N ASP A 251 -31.23 -13.85 -7.57
CA ASP A 251 -32.13 -13.00 -8.36
C ASP A 251 -31.63 -11.56 -8.53
N HIS A 252 -30.38 -11.26 -8.12
CA HIS A 252 -29.83 -9.92 -8.25
C HIS A 252 -29.78 -9.48 -9.73
N PRO A 253 -30.37 -8.32 -10.11
CA PRO A 253 -30.54 -7.93 -11.52
C PRO A 253 -29.26 -7.94 -12.35
N LEU A 254 -28.17 -7.41 -11.78
CA LEU A 254 -26.86 -7.39 -12.46
C LEU A 254 -26.29 -8.81 -12.70
N LEU A 255 -26.55 -9.75 -11.78
CA LEU A 255 -26.08 -11.13 -11.93
C LEU A 255 -26.87 -11.81 -13.05
N LEU A 256 -28.20 -11.62 -13.07
CA LEU A 256 -29.07 -12.13 -14.13
C LEU A 256 -28.68 -11.58 -15.51
N GLU A 257 -28.42 -10.28 -15.59
CA GLU A 257 -27.97 -9.62 -16.83
C GLU A 257 -26.63 -10.21 -17.33
N VAL A 258 -25.66 -10.40 -16.43
CA VAL A 258 -24.39 -11.06 -16.78
C VAL A 258 -24.61 -12.49 -17.26
N MET A 259 -25.46 -13.26 -16.57
CA MET A 259 -25.76 -14.64 -16.96
C MET A 259 -26.45 -14.71 -18.32
N GLU A 260 -27.34 -13.77 -18.63
CA GLU A 260 -27.98 -13.64 -19.94
C GLU A 260 -26.95 -13.34 -21.04
N ILE A 261 -26.05 -12.38 -20.82
CA ILE A 261 -24.99 -12.02 -21.77
C ILE A 261 -24.04 -13.22 -22.01
N ILE A 262 -23.68 -13.96 -20.97
CA ILE A 262 -22.88 -15.19 -21.11
C ILE A 262 -23.67 -16.25 -21.91
N ALA A 263 -24.96 -16.42 -21.65
CA ALA A 263 -25.81 -17.37 -22.38
C ALA A 263 -25.96 -17.03 -23.88
N LEU A 264 -25.82 -15.75 -24.25
CA LEU A 264 -25.75 -15.29 -25.63
C LEU A 264 -24.40 -15.57 -26.31
N GLY A 265 -23.45 -16.17 -25.60
CA GLY A 265 -22.12 -16.53 -26.11
C GLY A 265 -21.03 -15.55 -25.73
N SER A 266 -21.31 -14.54 -24.91
CA SER A 266 -20.26 -13.62 -24.45
C SER A 266 -19.27 -14.33 -23.52
N SER A 267 -17.99 -14.03 -23.73
CA SER A 267 -16.89 -14.54 -22.91
C SER A 267 -16.03 -13.41 -22.33
N GLY A 268 -16.45 -12.15 -22.54
CA GLY A 268 -15.80 -10.95 -22.06
C GLY A 268 -16.83 -9.87 -21.77
N ILE A 269 -16.91 -9.42 -20.52
CA ILE A 269 -17.86 -8.38 -20.09
C ILE A 269 -17.10 -7.28 -19.34
N ILE A 270 -17.38 -6.02 -19.64
CA ILE A 270 -16.81 -4.86 -18.95
C ILE A 270 -17.90 -4.16 -18.14
N LEU A 271 -17.71 -4.08 -16.83
CA LEU A 271 -18.49 -3.23 -15.93
C LEU A 271 -17.93 -1.81 -15.99
N ARG A 272 -18.71 -0.88 -16.55
CA ARG A 272 -18.36 0.53 -16.70
C ARG A 272 -19.11 1.38 -15.68
N GLY A 273 -18.56 2.54 -15.33
CA GLY A 273 -19.26 3.50 -14.48
C GLY A 273 -18.31 4.42 -13.75
N CYS A 274 -18.86 5.44 -13.08
CA CYS A 274 -18.06 6.42 -12.35
C CYS A 274 -17.37 5.83 -11.10
N PRO A 275 -16.35 6.50 -10.54
CA PRO A 275 -15.76 6.09 -9.27
C PRO A 275 -16.83 5.92 -8.18
N GLY A 276 -16.75 4.81 -7.46
CA GLY A 276 -17.65 4.55 -6.32
C GLY A 276 -19.03 3.98 -6.66
N THR A 277 -19.22 3.37 -7.83
CA THR A 277 -20.43 2.57 -8.16
C THR A 277 -20.30 1.08 -7.82
N GLY A 278 -19.20 0.68 -7.17
CA GLY A 278 -19.01 -0.69 -6.72
C GLY A 278 -18.55 -1.69 -7.78
N LYS A 279 -18.15 -1.27 -8.99
CA LYS A 279 -17.69 -2.16 -10.10
C LYS A 279 -16.80 -3.32 -9.66
N THR A 280 -15.70 -3.02 -8.98
CA THR A 280 -14.74 -4.02 -8.48
C THR A 280 -15.35 -4.99 -7.47
N TRP A 281 -16.28 -4.50 -6.64
CA TRP A 281 -17.01 -5.35 -5.70
C TRP A 281 -17.99 -6.27 -6.44
N TYR A 282 -18.79 -5.73 -7.38
CA TYR A 282 -19.71 -6.52 -8.19
C TYR A 282 -18.99 -7.57 -9.03
N ALA A 283 -17.90 -7.22 -9.71
CA ALA A 283 -17.08 -8.17 -10.48
C ALA A 283 -16.62 -9.36 -9.61
N ALA A 284 -16.19 -9.07 -8.38
CA ALA A 284 -15.78 -10.12 -7.43
C ALA A 284 -16.96 -10.99 -6.98
N GLN A 285 -18.14 -10.41 -6.73
CA GLN A 285 -19.31 -11.20 -6.32
C GLN A 285 -19.88 -12.04 -7.47
N ILE A 286 -19.96 -11.47 -8.67
CA ILE A 286 -20.39 -12.18 -9.88
C ILE A 286 -19.44 -13.34 -10.15
N ALA A 287 -18.12 -13.13 -10.04
CA ALA A 287 -17.15 -14.21 -10.18
C ALA A 287 -17.42 -15.35 -9.17
N ARG A 288 -17.67 -15.02 -7.89
CA ARG A 288 -18.04 -16.01 -6.87
C ARG A 288 -19.32 -16.76 -7.21
N ALA A 289 -20.34 -16.08 -7.75
CA ALA A 289 -21.57 -16.73 -8.17
C ALA A 289 -21.31 -17.72 -9.33
N LEU A 290 -20.63 -17.24 -10.38
CA LEU A 290 -20.34 -18.04 -11.59
C LEU A 290 -19.44 -19.25 -11.29
N THR A 291 -18.49 -19.14 -10.36
CA THR A 291 -17.62 -20.27 -9.98
C THR A 291 -18.16 -21.10 -8.81
N LYS A 292 -19.38 -20.81 -8.32
CA LYS A 292 -20.00 -21.45 -7.15
C LYS A 292 -19.10 -21.39 -5.90
N GLY A 293 -18.41 -20.26 -5.72
CA GLY A 293 -17.55 -19.98 -4.57
C GLY A 293 -16.16 -20.62 -4.61
N LYS A 294 -15.79 -21.33 -5.69
CA LYS A 294 -14.46 -21.91 -5.87
C LYS A 294 -13.43 -20.83 -6.14
N ALA A 295 -12.66 -20.49 -5.10
CA ALA A 295 -11.64 -19.45 -5.12
C ALA A 295 -10.54 -19.72 -6.15
N GLU A 296 -10.19 -20.99 -6.33
CA GLU A 296 -9.18 -21.47 -7.27
C GLU A 296 -9.57 -21.25 -8.74
N TYR A 297 -10.85 -20.98 -9.02
CA TYR A 297 -11.37 -20.69 -10.36
C TYR A 297 -11.55 -19.18 -10.61
N ILE A 298 -11.12 -18.32 -9.68
CA ILE A 298 -11.24 -16.86 -9.81
C ILE A 298 -9.87 -16.22 -9.86
N TYR A 299 -9.49 -15.78 -11.05
CA TYR A 299 -8.27 -15.05 -11.33
C TYR A 299 -8.52 -13.54 -11.25
N ARG A 300 -7.57 -12.76 -10.76
CA ARG A 300 -7.70 -11.30 -10.69
C ARG A 300 -6.37 -10.58 -10.87
N VAL A 301 -6.39 -9.56 -11.73
CA VAL A 301 -5.29 -8.60 -11.93
C VAL A 301 -5.83 -7.18 -11.98
N GLN A 302 -4.94 -6.20 -11.84
CA GLN A 302 -5.25 -4.79 -12.07
C GLN A 302 -4.25 -4.24 -13.09
N PHE A 303 -4.75 -3.62 -14.16
CA PHE A 303 -3.88 -3.02 -15.17
C PHE A 303 -3.35 -1.65 -14.71
N HIS A 304 -2.12 -1.35 -15.13
CA HIS A 304 -1.44 -0.08 -14.88
C HIS A 304 -0.54 0.27 -16.08
N PRO A 305 -0.05 1.52 -16.22
CA PRO A 305 0.64 1.95 -17.44
C PRO A 305 1.90 1.15 -17.79
N SER A 306 2.56 0.55 -16.80
CA SER A 306 3.73 -0.31 -16.99
C SER A 306 3.42 -1.80 -17.17
N TYR A 307 2.15 -2.20 -17.17
CA TYR A 307 1.75 -3.62 -17.26
C TYR A 307 1.84 -4.06 -18.73
N GLY A 308 2.61 -5.11 -19.01
CA GLY A 308 2.91 -5.57 -20.37
C GLY A 308 2.44 -6.98 -20.70
N TYR A 309 2.74 -7.40 -21.92
CA TYR A 309 2.52 -8.78 -22.38
C TYR A 309 3.29 -9.78 -21.50
N GLU A 310 4.52 -9.40 -21.15
CA GLU A 310 5.47 -10.16 -20.35
C GLU A 310 5.00 -10.42 -18.91
N ASP A 311 4.08 -9.60 -18.41
CA ASP A 311 3.49 -9.71 -17.07
C ASP A 311 2.20 -10.54 -17.07
N PHE A 312 1.53 -10.63 -18.22
CA PHE A 312 0.16 -11.14 -18.33
C PHE A 312 0.06 -12.50 -19.03
N ILE A 313 0.82 -12.70 -20.12
CA ILE A 313 0.76 -13.90 -20.97
C ILE A 313 1.98 -14.80 -20.75
N GLU A 314 3.16 -14.39 -21.17
CA GLU A 314 4.43 -15.10 -20.96
C GLU A 314 5.62 -14.15 -21.01
N GLY A 315 6.67 -14.42 -20.25
CA GLY A 315 7.85 -13.55 -20.19
C GLY A 315 9.12 -14.27 -19.77
N TYR A 316 10.28 -13.65 -20.04
CA TYR A 316 11.57 -14.18 -19.63
C TYR A 316 11.83 -13.96 -18.13
N LYS A 317 12.31 -14.99 -17.46
CA LYS A 317 12.78 -14.95 -16.06
C LYS A 317 14.24 -15.42 -16.01
N PRO A 318 15.12 -14.79 -15.20
CA PRO A 318 16.46 -15.31 -14.97
C PRO A 318 16.42 -16.74 -14.42
N ALA A 319 17.28 -17.60 -14.93
CA ALA A 319 17.42 -19.00 -14.52
C ALA A 319 18.90 -19.38 -14.54
N GLU A 320 19.48 -19.58 -13.36
CA GLU A 320 20.91 -19.88 -13.19
C GLU A 320 21.32 -21.20 -13.87
N ASP A 321 20.38 -22.16 -13.95
CA ASP A 321 20.61 -23.47 -14.56
C ASP A 321 20.39 -23.49 -16.08
N SER A 322 19.99 -22.37 -16.69
CA SER A 322 19.78 -22.29 -18.14
C SER A 322 21.05 -21.83 -18.86
N LYS A 323 21.35 -22.43 -20.01
CA LYS A 323 22.54 -22.06 -20.83
C LYS A 323 22.55 -20.58 -21.27
N SER A 324 21.39 -19.93 -21.32
CA SER A 324 21.24 -18.52 -21.68
C SER A 324 21.11 -17.59 -20.46
N GLY A 325 21.02 -18.13 -19.24
CA GLY A 325 20.72 -17.38 -18.02
C GLY A 325 19.25 -16.98 -17.86
N PHE A 326 18.37 -17.36 -18.80
CA PHE A 326 16.94 -17.05 -18.79
C PHE A 326 16.07 -18.25 -19.19
N MET A 327 14.82 -18.27 -18.72
CA MET A 327 13.77 -19.20 -19.14
C MET A 327 12.46 -18.44 -19.41
N VAL A 328 11.65 -18.93 -20.35
CA VAL A 328 10.30 -18.37 -20.57
C VAL A 328 9.34 -18.99 -19.56
N VAL A 329 8.54 -18.15 -18.93
CA VAL A 329 7.58 -18.55 -17.91
C VAL A 329 6.21 -18.02 -18.33
N GLU A 330 5.24 -18.92 -18.38
CA GLU A 330 3.84 -18.56 -18.54
C GLU A 330 3.34 -17.73 -17.35
N LYS A 331 2.38 -16.85 -17.60
CA LYS A 331 1.85 -15.94 -16.61
C LYS A 331 0.37 -16.22 -16.35
N THR A 332 -0.17 -15.43 -15.44
CA THR A 332 -1.49 -15.56 -14.86
C THR A 332 -2.63 -15.82 -15.87
N PHE A 333 -2.62 -15.21 -17.06
CA PHE A 333 -3.69 -15.47 -18.04
C PHE A 333 -3.62 -16.88 -18.64
N LEU A 334 -2.41 -17.37 -18.94
CA LEU A 334 -2.21 -18.74 -19.42
C LEU A 334 -2.49 -19.77 -18.32
N GLU A 335 -2.14 -19.46 -17.06
CA GLU A 335 -2.51 -20.29 -15.90
C GLU A 335 -4.03 -20.43 -15.77
N ALA A 336 -4.78 -19.34 -15.98
CA ALA A 336 -6.25 -19.37 -15.97
C ALA A 336 -6.81 -20.20 -17.14
N CYS A 337 -6.21 -20.09 -18.33
CA CYS A 337 -6.58 -20.91 -19.49
C CYS A 337 -6.38 -22.40 -19.20
N LYS A 338 -5.26 -22.78 -18.58
CA LYS A 338 -5.02 -24.18 -18.16
C LYS A 338 -6.04 -24.66 -17.15
N THR A 339 -6.31 -23.85 -16.13
CA THR A 339 -7.30 -24.17 -15.11
C THR A 339 -8.70 -24.32 -15.69
N ALA A 340 -9.07 -23.46 -16.65
CA ALA A 340 -10.33 -23.56 -17.37
C ALA A 340 -10.41 -24.83 -18.22
N ALA A 341 -9.32 -25.20 -18.91
CA ALA A 341 -9.26 -26.43 -19.70
C ALA A 341 -9.45 -27.68 -18.81
N ASP A 342 -8.79 -27.73 -17.66
CA ASP A 342 -8.94 -28.84 -16.70
C ASP A 342 -10.36 -28.89 -16.12
N ALA A 343 -10.92 -27.73 -15.78
CA ALA A 343 -12.26 -27.58 -15.22
C ALA A 343 -13.39 -27.88 -16.22
N ALA A 344 -13.12 -27.82 -17.53
CA ALA A 344 -14.11 -28.04 -18.59
C ALA A 344 -14.76 -29.43 -18.50
N SER A 345 -14.01 -30.45 -18.07
CA SER A 345 -14.50 -31.80 -17.84
C SER A 345 -15.65 -31.89 -16.81
N SER A 346 -15.71 -30.93 -15.90
CA SER A 346 -16.73 -30.81 -14.85
C SER A 346 -17.81 -29.76 -15.14
N ALA A 347 -17.80 -29.18 -16.35
CA ALA A 347 -18.65 -28.04 -16.75
C ALA A 347 -18.57 -26.86 -15.76
N SER A 348 -17.40 -26.67 -15.12
CA SER A 348 -17.19 -25.55 -14.21
C SER A 348 -16.66 -24.33 -14.96
N THR A 349 -17.17 -23.16 -14.63
CA THR A 349 -16.70 -21.88 -15.15
C THR A 349 -15.49 -21.39 -14.38
N VAL A 350 -14.52 -20.83 -15.10
CA VAL A 350 -13.39 -20.07 -14.54
C VAL A 350 -13.59 -18.61 -14.91
N VAL A 351 -13.34 -17.71 -13.96
CA VAL A 351 -13.52 -16.27 -14.17
C VAL A 351 -12.20 -15.55 -14.01
N PHE A 352 -11.90 -14.65 -14.93
CA PHE A 352 -10.72 -13.80 -14.91
C PHE A 352 -11.12 -12.34 -14.79
N ILE A 353 -10.84 -11.72 -13.64
CA ILE A 353 -11.16 -10.33 -13.36
C ILE A 353 -9.98 -9.44 -13.75
N ILE A 354 -10.25 -8.38 -14.52
CA ILE A 354 -9.27 -7.35 -14.87
C ILE A 354 -9.78 -6.00 -14.35
N ASP A 355 -9.25 -5.57 -13.22
CA ASP A 355 -9.56 -4.24 -12.70
C ASP A 355 -8.85 -3.14 -13.46
N GLU A 356 -9.55 -2.00 -13.62
CA GLU A 356 -9.04 -0.83 -14.31
C GLU A 356 -8.45 -1.17 -15.68
N ILE A 357 -9.21 -1.95 -16.47
CA ILE A 357 -8.77 -2.55 -17.74
C ILE A 357 -8.24 -1.52 -18.76
N ASN A 358 -8.59 -0.26 -18.58
CA ASN A 358 -8.19 0.85 -19.44
C ASN A 358 -6.97 1.64 -18.93
N ARG A 359 -6.44 1.35 -17.73
CA ARG A 359 -5.21 1.98 -17.20
C ARG A 359 -3.91 1.40 -17.76
N GLY A 360 -3.99 0.36 -18.58
CA GLY A 360 -2.90 -0.12 -19.44
C GLY A 360 -3.30 0.00 -20.91
N ASP A 361 -2.42 -0.43 -21.82
CA ASP A 361 -2.74 -0.60 -23.24
C ASP A 361 -3.18 -2.06 -23.47
N PRO A 362 -4.49 -2.36 -23.57
CA PRO A 362 -4.94 -3.75 -23.65
C PRO A 362 -4.53 -4.42 -24.95
N ALA A 363 -4.42 -3.67 -26.05
CA ALA A 363 -3.96 -4.23 -27.32
C ALA A 363 -2.51 -4.73 -27.18
N ARG A 364 -1.66 -3.97 -26.49
CA ARG A 364 -0.28 -4.40 -26.18
C ARG A 364 -0.23 -5.54 -25.15
N ILE A 365 -1.06 -5.50 -24.11
CA ILE A 365 -1.06 -6.49 -23.03
C ILE A 365 -1.55 -7.86 -23.53
N PHE A 366 -2.65 -7.90 -24.27
CA PHE A 366 -3.17 -9.15 -24.84
C PHE A 366 -2.39 -9.58 -26.09
N GLY A 367 -1.80 -8.64 -26.84
CA GLY A 367 -1.10 -8.93 -28.08
C GLY A 367 -1.99 -9.67 -29.06
N GLU A 368 -1.48 -10.77 -29.62
CA GLU A 368 -2.21 -11.62 -30.59
C GLU A 368 -3.38 -12.39 -29.97
N LEU A 369 -3.41 -12.58 -28.64
CA LEU A 369 -4.47 -13.31 -27.94
C LEU A 369 -5.81 -12.57 -28.00
N LEU A 370 -5.78 -11.27 -28.30
CA LEU A 370 -6.98 -10.46 -28.41
C LEU A 370 -7.97 -11.04 -29.44
N THR A 371 -7.48 -11.64 -30.53
CA THR A 371 -8.33 -12.31 -31.52
C THR A 371 -9.05 -13.53 -30.93
N TYR A 372 -8.37 -14.28 -30.06
CA TYR A 372 -8.87 -15.53 -29.48
C TYR A 372 -9.81 -15.31 -28.29
N LEU A 373 -9.99 -14.05 -27.83
CA LEU A 373 -11.02 -13.70 -26.87
C LEU A 373 -12.43 -13.75 -27.48
N GLU A 374 -12.54 -13.53 -28.79
CA GLU A 374 -13.80 -13.62 -29.52
C GLU A 374 -14.39 -15.04 -29.41
N HIS A 375 -15.70 -15.14 -29.22
CA HIS A 375 -16.41 -16.40 -29.01
C HIS A 375 -16.07 -17.46 -30.07
N ASP A 376 -16.05 -17.07 -31.34
CA ASP A 376 -15.85 -17.99 -32.47
C ASP A 376 -14.42 -18.55 -32.57
N TYR A 377 -13.46 -17.93 -31.88
CA TYR A 377 -12.06 -18.35 -31.85
C TYR A 377 -11.66 -19.05 -30.53
N ARG A 378 -12.59 -19.20 -29.58
CA ARG A 378 -12.36 -19.97 -28.36
C ARG A 378 -12.08 -21.45 -28.71
N GLY A 379 -11.09 -22.03 -28.04
CA GLY A 379 -10.63 -23.40 -28.30
C GLY A 379 -9.76 -23.59 -29.55
N VAL A 380 -9.55 -22.55 -30.36
CA VAL A 380 -8.60 -22.60 -31.49
C VAL A 380 -7.17 -22.48 -30.95
N GLU A 381 -6.30 -23.42 -31.33
CA GLU A 381 -4.89 -23.37 -30.94
C GLU A 381 -4.12 -22.27 -31.69
N PHE A 382 -3.23 -21.59 -30.96
CA PHE A 382 -2.28 -20.62 -31.49
C PHE A 382 -0.89 -20.83 -30.89
N SER A 383 0.13 -20.32 -31.60
CA SER A 383 1.52 -20.38 -31.16
C SER A 383 1.87 -19.12 -30.38
N LEU A 384 2.44 -19.29 -29.19
CA LEU A 384 2.97 -18.20 -28.39
C LEU A 384 4.29 -17.65 -28.98
N PRO A 385 4.60 -16.35 -28.81
CA PRO A 385 5.68 -15.69 -29.50
C PRO A 385 7.07 -15.96 -28.89
N TYR A 386 7.18 -16.13 -27.58
CA TYR A 386 8.45 -16.39 -26.89
C TYR A 386 8.71 -17.88 -26.69
N SER A 387 7.75 -18.60 -26.10
CA SER A 387 7.93 -20.03 -25.82
C SER A 387 7.82 -20.91 -27.08
N ARG A 388 7.13 -20.41 -28.13
CA ARG A 388 6.68 -21.21 -29.28
C ARG A 388 5.76 -22.38 -28.89
N GLY A 389 5.27 -22.39 -27.65
CA GLY A 389 4.29 -23.36 -27.17
C GLY A 389 2.93 -23.13 -27.84
N ARG A 390 2.08 -24.15 -27.83
CA ARG A 390 0.69 -24.03 -28.25
C ARG A 390 -0.20 -23.69 -27.07
N ALA A 391 -1.11 -22.76 -27.25
CA ALA A 391 -2.14 -22.39 -26.29
C ALA A 391 -3.49 -22.25 -26.99
N SER A 392 -4.57 -22.33 -26.22
CA SER A 392 -5.91 -21.96 -26.67
C SER A 392 -6.64 -21.30 -25.49
N ILE A 393 -7.65 -20.47 -25.78
CA ILE A 393 -8.49 -19.87 -24.74
C ILE A 393 -9.78 -20.70 -24.63
N PRO A 394 -10.03 -21.39 -23.50
CA PRO A 394 -11.24 -22.21 -23.34
C PRO A 394 -12.52 -21.37 -23.34
N SER A 395 -13.64 -21.99 -23.76
CA SER A 395 -14.96 -21.34 -23.81
C SER A 395 -15.59 -21.14 -22.43
N ASN A 396 -15.19 -21.94 -21.43
CA ASN A 396 -15.62 -21.79 -20.04
C ASN A 396 -14.77 -20.80 -19.23
N LEU A 397 -13.87 -20.05 -19.87
CA LEU A 397 -13.13 -18.93 -19.26
C LEU A 397 -13.84 -17.61 -19.57
N ILE A 398 -14.44 -16.99 -18.55
CA ILE A 398 -15.13 -15.70 -18.66
C ILE A 398 -14.22 -14.57 -18.17
N VAL A 399 -14.04 -13.53 -18.97
CA VAL A 399 -13.26 -12.35 -18.59
C VAL A 399 -14.20 -11.24 -18.10
N LEU A 400 -13.99 -10.74 -16.88
CA LEU A 400 -14.74 -9.62 -16.30
C LEU A 400 -13.81 -8.42 -16.12
N GLY A 401 -13.98 -7.38 -16.94
CA GLY A 401 -13.27 -6.12 -16.82
C GLY A 401 -14.01 -5.12 -15.93
N THR A 402 -13.28 -4.26 -15.22
CA THR A 402 -13.84 -3.03 -14.63
C THR A 402 -13.19 -1.80 -15.26
N MET A 403 -14.00 -0.78 -15.54
CA MET A 403 -13.56 0.40 -16.27
C MET A 403 -14.17 1.68 -15.70
N ASN A 404 -13.33 2.67 -15.44
CA ASN A 404 -13.79 4.04 -15.25
C ASN A 404 -13.68 4.77 -16.59
N HIS A 405 -14.80 5.06 -17.26
CA HIS A 405 -14.79 5.59 -18.63
C HIS A 405 -14.63 7.13 -18.70
N HIS A 406 -14.66 7.81 -17.55
CA HIS A 406 -14.56 9.27 -17.46
C HIS A 406 -13.19 9.77 -16.98
N ASP A 407 -12.25 8.89 -16.63
CA ASP A 407 -10.93 9.30 -16.17
C ASP A 407 -10.04 9.73 -17.37
N LYS A 408 -9.57 10.99 -17.32
CA LYS A 408 -8.82 11.63 -18.42
C LYS A 408 -7.39 11.10 -18.55
N SER A 409 -6.91 10.28 -17.61
CA SER A 409 -5.53 9.73 -17.55
C SER A 409 -5.35 8.38 -18.25
N ILE A 410 -6.37 7.94 -19.00
CA ILE A 410 -6.52 6.58 -19.50
C ILE A 410 -6.01 6.47 -20.95
N ALA A 411 -5.41 5.31 -21.29
CA ALA A 411 -5.07 4.98 -22.67
C ALA A 411 -6.35 4.90 -23.53
N GLN A 412 -6.32 5.48 -24.74
CA GLN A 412 -7.44 5.33 -25.68
C GLN A 412 -7.63 3.85 -26.00
N LEU A 413 -8.74 3.27 -25.57
CA LEU A 413 -9.11 1.91 -25.93
C LEU A 413 -9.41 1.86 -27.43
N ASP A 414 -8.74 0.97 -28.15
CA ASP A 414 -9.03 0.74 -29.56
C ASP A 414 -10.45 0.17 -29.71
N GLN A 415 -11.16 0.62 -30.74
CA GLN A 415 -12.46 0.10 -31.15
C GLN A 415 -12.43 -1.42 -31.39
N ALA A 416 -11.30 -1.95 -31.87
CA ALA A 416 -11.12 -3.38 -32.05
C ALA A 416 -11.11 -4.15 -30.71
N PHE A 417 -10.64 -3.54 -29.62
CA PHE A 417 -10.71 -4.13 -28.29
C PHE A 417 -12.13 -4.06 -27.74
N LEU A 418 -12.77 -2.89 -27.82
CA LEU A 418 -14.10 -2.66 -27.27
C LEU A 418 -15.17 -3.59 -27.87
N ARG A 419 -15.05 -3.96 -29.16
CA ARG A 419 -16.02 -4.82 -29.85
C ARG A 419 -15.98 -6.29 -29.38
N ARG A 420 -14.95 -6.69 -28.64
CA ARG A 420 -14.75 -8.07 -28.16
C ARG A 420 -15.28 -8.30 -26.76
N PHE A 421 -15.77 -7.24 -26.13
CA PHE A 421 -16.37 -7.25 -24.82
C PHE A 421 -17.76 -6.65 -24.90
N ASP A 422 -18.71 -7.27 -24.20
CA ASP A 422 -19.99 -6.66 -23.90
C ASP A 422 -19.84 -5.68 -22.73
N HIS A 423 -20.71 -4.68 -22.66
CA HIS A 423 -20.57 -3.59 -21.69
C HIS A 423 -21.84 -3.45 -20.87
N ILE A 424 -21.67 -3.36 -19.55
CA ILE A 424 -22.76 -3.06 -18.61
C ILE A 424 -22.40 -1.76 -17.88
N ASP A 425 -23.28 -0.77 -17.95
CA ASP A 425 -23.09 0.53 -17.31
C ASP A 425 -23.70 0.55 -15.91
N LEU A 426 -22.84 0.54 -14.89
CA LEU A 426 -23.22 0.73 -13.49
C LEU A 426 -23.41 2.21 -13.19
N GLN A 427 -24.67 2.59 -13.02
CA GLN A 427 -25.07 3.95 -12.68
C GLN A 427 -24.99 4.21 -11.16
N PRO A 428 -24.77 5.47 -10.75
CA PRO A 428 -25.09 5.94 -9.41
C PRO A 428 -26.53 5.58 -9.03
N ASP A 429 -26.76 5.15 -7.79
CA ASP A 429 -28.05 4.62 -7.33
C ASP A 429 -28.39 5.18 -5.95
N GLY A 430 -29.41 6.02 -5.89
CA GLY A 430 -29.89 6.63 -4.65
C GLY A 430 -30.49 5.61 -3.68
N SER A 431 -31.09 4.53 -4.19
CA SER A 431 -31.65 3.47 -3.34
C SER A 431 -30.56 2.76 -2.52
N MET A 432 -29.36 2.60 -3.09
CA MET A 432 -28.20 2.06 -2.39
C MET A 432 -27.67 3.01 -1.31
N VAL A 433 -27.72 4.33 -1.55
CA VAL A 433 -27.42 5.32 -0.51
C VAL A 433 -28.40 5.19 0.65
N GLY A 434 -29.71 5.05 0.35
CA GLY A 434 -30.75 4.78 1.35
C GLY A 434 -30.41 3.55 2.20
N LYS A 435 -30.19 2.40 1.56
CA LYS A 435 -29.82 1.14 2.24
C LYS A 435 -28.58 1.27 3.13
N PHE A 436 -27.54 1.98 2.69
CA PHE A 436 -26.33 2.18 3.50
C PHE A 436 -26.59 3.03 4.74
N LEU A 437 -27.47 4.02 4.64
CA LEU A 437 -27.84 4.89 5.75
C LEU A 437 -28.85 4.23 6.69
N GLU A 438 -29.78 3.42 6.19
CA GLU A 438 -30.70 2.61 7.01
C GLU A 438 -29.97 1.58 7.87
N ALA A 439 -28.87 1.01 7.34
CA ALA A 439 -27.98 0.16 8.12
C ALA A 439 -27.28 0.93 9.27
N SER A 440 -27.33 2.27 9.27
CA SER A 440 -26.90 3.12 10.39
C SER A 440 -28.08 3.50 11.26
N THR A 441 -28.08 3.11 12.54
CA THR A 441 -29.18 3.41 13.47
C THR A 441 -29.31 4.88 13.91
N GLN A 442 -28.62 5.83 13.25
CA GLN A 442 -28.53 7.24 13.70
C GLN A 442 -29.17 8.26 12.76
N PHE A 443 -29.67 7.84 11.59
CA PHE A 443 -30.44 8.71 10.70
C PHE A 443 -31.92 8.31 10.73
N THR A 444 -32.79 9.30 10.79
CA THR A 444 -34.24 9.10 10.61
C THR A 444 -34.57 8.92 9.12
N GLN A 445 -35.70 8.28 8.80
CA GLN A 445 -36.13 8.10 7.40
C GLN A 445 -36.19 9.43 6.64
N THR A 446 -36.72 10.48 7.26
CA THR A 446 -36.77 11.82 6.66
C THR A 446 -35.39 12.37 6.31
N GLN A 447 -34.39 12.17 7.18
CA GLN A 447 -33.01 12.58 6.90
C GLN A 447 -32.40 11.76 5.76
N ILE A 448 -32.69 10.46 5.69
CA ILE A 448 -32.26 9.58 4.60
C ILE A 448 -32.85 10.07 3.28
N ASP A 449 -34.16 10.34 3.23
CA ASP A 449 -34.85 10.83 2.03
C ASP A 449 -34.26 12.16 1.53
N LEU A 450 -33.90 13.07 2.46
CA LEU A 450 -33.20 14.32 2.12
C LEU A 450 -31.83 14.06 1.49
N ILE A 451 -31.04 13.16 2.08
CA ILE A 451 -29.70 12.81 1.57
C ILE A 451 -29.80 12.13 0.20
N VAL A 452 -30.74 11.21 0.02
CA VAL A 452 -30.99 10.52 -1.26
C VAL A 452 -31.43 11.52 -2.32
N THR A 453 -32.37 12.41 -2.00
CA THR A 453 -32.84 13.46 -2.92
C THR A 453 -31.67 14.36 -3.36
N TRP A 454 -30.80 14.75 -2.41
CA TRP A 454 -29.60 15.52 -2.74
C TRP A 454 -28.65 14.71 -3.64
N PHE A 455 -28.39 13.45 -3.31
CA PHE A 455 -27.54 12.55 -4.09
C PHE A 455 -28.03 12.36 -5.52
N GLU A 456 -29.34 12.21 -5.74
CA GLU A 456 -29.91 12.16 -7.10
C GLU A 456 -29.79 13.51 -7.81
N SER A 457 -29.94 14.61 -7.08
CA SER A 457 -29.85 15.95 -7.67
C SER A 457 -28.44 16.25 -8.17
N ILE A 458 -27.40 15.81 -7.47
CA ILE A 458 -26.02 16.06 -7.92
C ILE A 458 -25.65 15.30 -9.20
N GLN A 459 -26.33 14.17 -9.50
CA GLN A 459 -26.07 13.41 -10.74
C GLN A 459 -26.44 14.21 -12.00
N ARG A 460 -27.35 15.19 -11.88
CA ARG A 460 -27.74 16.07 -12.98
C ARG A 460 -26.75 17.21 -13.24
N ILE A 461 -25.85 17.45 -12.29
CA ILE A 461 -24.85 18.53 -12.38
C ILE A 461 -23.49 17.94 -12.77
N VAL A 462 -23.13 16.80 -12.19
CA VAL A 462 -21.89 16.10 -12.50
C VAL A 462 -22.18 15.06 -13.57
N GLU A 463 -21.97 15.40 -14.85
CA GLU A 463 -22.26 14.51 -16.00
C GLU A 463 -21.57 13.14 -15.89
N THR A 464 -20.38 13.11 -15.27
CA THR A 464 -19.64 11.86 -15.06
C THR A 464 -20.21 10.99 -13.93
N GLY A 465 -21.17 11.50 -13.16
CA GLY A 465 -21.79 10.85 -12.00
C GLY A 465 -20.92 10.84 -10.74
N VAL A 466 -21.56 10.66 -9.58
CA VAL A 466 -20.92 10.48 -8.26
C VAL A 466 -21.41 9.18 -7.64
N GLY A 467 -20.48 8.27 -7.31
CA GLY A 467 -20.81 6.93 -6.84
C GLY A 467 -21.46 6.86 -5.45
N HIS A 468 -22.37 5.91 -5.25
CA HIS A 468 -23.08 5.69 -3.99
C HIS A 468 -22.22 5.05 -2.89
N THR A 469 -21.06 4.44 -3.21
CA THR A 469 -20.23 3.77 -2.19
C THR A 469 -19.54 4.74 -1.22
N TYR A 470 -19.49 6.05 -1.52
CA TYR A 470 -19.00 7.04 -0.56
C TYR A 470 -19.79 7.05 0.76
N PHE A 471 -21.04 6.60 0.72
CA PHE A 471 -21.97 6.60 1.85
C PHE A 471 -21.93 5.31 2.68
N LYS A 472 -21.20 4.28 2.24
CA LYS A 472 -21.16 2.94 2.88
C LYS A 472 -20.82 3.00 4.37
N ASP A 473 -19.93 3.91 4.77
CA ASP A 473 -19.42 4.06 6.14
C ASP A 473 -19.96 5.34 6.84
N VAL A 474 -20.94 6.01 6.23
CA VAL A 474 -21.59 7.16 6.86
C VAL A 474 -22.51 6.63 7.95
N ARG A 475 -22.22 7.04 9.19
CA ARG A 475 -22.99 6.61 10.37
C ARG A 475 -23.61 7.78 11.12
N LYS A 476 -22.99 8.96 11.08
CA LYS A 476 -23.45 10.18 11.75
C LYS A 476 -23.38 11.38 10.82
N LEU A 477 -24.04 12.49 11.20
CA LEU A 477 -24.02 13.74 10.44
C LEU A 477 -22.58 14.27 10.19
N GLU A 478 -21.68 14.13 11.16
CA GLU A 478 -20.26 14.51 11.02
C GLU A 478 -19.56 13.73 9.90
N HIS A 479 -19.92 12.46 9.69
CA HIS A 479 -19.37 11.66 8.59
C HIS A 479 -19.84 12.20 7.24
N LEU A 480 -21.10 12.67 7.15
CA LEU A 480 -21.63 13.29 5.93
C LEU A 480 -20.84 14.55 5.55
N ALA A 481 -20.55 15.43 6.52
CA ALA A 481 -19.67 16.59 6.31
C ALA A 481 -18.26 16.17 5.89
N ALA A 482 -17.70 15.14 6.53
CA ALA A 482 -16.38 14.64 6.20
C ALA A 482 -16.29 14.06 4.79
N ILE A 483 -17.24 13.22 4.37
CA ILE A 483 -17.22 12.66 3.01
C ILE A 483 -17.42 13.75 1.96
N TRP A 484 -18.24 14.77 2.23
CA TRP A 484 -18.35 15.92 1.35
C TRP A 484 -17.01 16.65 1.22
N ARG A 485 -16.44 17.10 2.35
CA ARG A 485 -15.22 17.92 2.37
C ARG A 485 -14.01 17.22 1.77
N TYR A 486 -13.83 15.93 2.05
CA TYR A 486 -12.59 15.23 1.74
C TYR A 486 -12.67 14.28 0.53
N ARG A 487 -13.89 13.95 0.04
CA ARG A 487 -14.05 12.98 -1.06
C ARG A 487 -14.91 13.53 -2.20
N ILE A 488 -16.17 13.88 -1.93
CA ILE A 488 -17.12 14.28 -2.98
C ILE A 488 -16.77 15.66 -3.53
N HIS A 489 -16.55 16.67 -2.69
CA HIS A 489 -16.24 18.03 -3.14
C HIS A 489 -14.95 18.09 -3.98
N PRO A 490 -13.79 17.53 -3.56
CA PRO A 490 -12.60 17.53 -4.38
C PRO A 490 -12.79 16.82 -5.73
N TYR A 491 -13.55 15.72 -5.75
CA TYR A 491 -13.88 15.01 -6.99
C TYR A 491 -14.72 15.89 -7.93
N CYS A 492 -15.84 16.43 -7.45
CA CYS A 492 -16.69 17.32 -8.24
C CYS A 492 -15.95 18.57 -8.71
N ALA A 493 -15.10 19.17 -7.87
CA ALA A 493 -14.28 20.33 -8.21
C ALA A 493 -13.29 20.02 -9.35
N SER A 494 -12.73 18.81 -9.39
CA SER A 494 -11.85 18.38 -10.49
C SER A 494 -12.58 18.18 -11.82
N ILE A 495 -13.85 17.72 -11.78
CA ILE A 495 -14.67 17.52 -12.98
C ILE A 495 -15.19 18.86 -13.51
N LEU A 496 -15.66 19.72 -12.62
CA LEU A 496 -16.26 21.02 -12.91
C LEU A 496 -15.23 22.16 -12.90
N GLU A 497 -13.95 21.87 -13.12
CA GLU A 497 -12.86 22.86 -13.12
C GLU A 497 -13.16 24.05 -14.06
N LEU A 498 -13.86 23.79 -15.17
CA LEU A 498 -14.24 24.79 -16.17
C LEU A 498 -15.67 25.33 -16.00
N GLU A 499 -16.40 24.90 -14.96
CA GLU A 499 -17.80 25.25 -14.68
C GLU A 499 -18.00 25.76 -13.24
N PRO A 500 -17.43 26.95 -12.91
CA PRO A 500 -17.43 27.45 -11.54
C PRO A 500 -18.84 27.73 -10.99
N GLU A 501 -19.80 28.08 -11.85
CA GLU A 501 -21.20 28.29 -11.45
C GLU A 501 -21.87 26.98 -11.02
N ALA A 502 -21.59 25.87 -11.72
CA ALA A 502 -22.11 24.55 -11.38
C ALA A 502 -21.54 24.06 -10.05
N LEU A 503 -20.23 24.28 -9.82
CA LEU A 503 -19.58 23.96 -8.55
C LEU A 503 -20.15 24.78 -7.39
N ALA A 504 -20.34 26.09 -7.56
CA ALA A 504 -20.95 26.94 -6.55
C ALA A 504 -22.41 26.53 -6.23
N ASN A 505 -23.16 26.05 -7.23
CA ASN A 505 -24.50 25.52 -7.01
C ASN A 505 -24.47 24.24 -6.16
N LEU A 506 -23.55 23.31 -6.46
CA LEU A 506 -23.36 22.09 -5.66
C LEU A 506 -23.02 22.41 -4.19
N GLU A 507 -22.14 23.38 -3.95
CA GLU A 507 -21.78 23.83 -2.60
C GLU A 507 -23.00 24.37 -1.84
N LYS A 508 -23.81 25.21 -2.48
CA LYS A 508 -25.06 25.73 -1.89
C LYS A 508 -26.07 24.61 -1.61
N MET A 509 -26.20 23.64 -2.53
CA MET A 509 -27.08 22.49 -2.35
C MET A 509 -26.65 21.65 -1.14
N PHE A 510 -25.36 21.38 -0.99
CA PHE A 510 -24.86 20.64 0.16
C PHE A 510 -25.06 21.41 1.48
N GLN A 511 -24.78 22.71 1.49
CA GLN A 511 -24.99 23.55 2.67
C GLN A 511 -26.46 23.54 3.13
N SER A 512 -27.38 23.69 2.18
CA SER A 512 -28.82 23.61 2.44
C SER A 512 -29.26 22.23 2.95
N LEU A 513 -28.72 21.14 2.38
CA LEU A 513 -28.94 19.79 2.90
C LEU A 513 -28.46 19.68 4.36
N TYR A 514 -27.23 20.08 4.62
CA TYR A 514 -26.59 19.93 5.93
C TYR A 514 -27.36 20.68 7.03
N GLU A 515 -27.79 21.91 6.73
CA GLU A 515 -28.63 22.71 7.64
C GLU A 515 -29.97 22.03 7.94
N ARG A 516 -30.65 21.50 6.92
CA ARG A 516 -31.95 20.80 7.08
C ARG A 516 -31.82 19.53 7.90
N VAL A 517 -30.80 18.70 7.63
CA VAL A 517 -30.56 17.45 8.36
C VAL A 517 -30.17 17.74 9.83
N SER A 518 -29.39 18.80 10.06
CA SER A 518 -28.99 19.27 11.40
C SER A 518 -30.14 19.85 12.23
N ALA A 519 -31.01 20.66 11.61
CA ALA A 519 -32.18 21.23 12.27
C ALA A 519 -33.14 20.13 12.78
N GLN A 520 -33.37 19.09 11.97
CA GLN A 520 -34.20 17.95 12.37
C GLN A 520 -33.59 17.12 13.50
N ALA A 521 -32.25 17.03 13.60
CA ALA A 521 -31.58 16.38 14.73
C ALA A 521 -31.74 17.16 16.05
N SER A 522 -31.98 18.48 15.96
CA SER A 522 -32.18 19.34 17.13
C SER A 522 -33.63 19.27 17.65
N GLU A 523 -34.61 19.08 16.77
CA GLU A 523 -36.03 18.93 17.13
C GLU A 523 -36.35 17.58 17.80
N SER A 524 -35.68 16.49 17.41
CA SER A 524 -35.87 15.17 18.03
C SER A 524 -35.38 15.11 19.48
N HIS A 525 -34.33 15.85 19.84
CA HIS A 525 -33.82 15.93 21.22
C HIS A 525 -34.66 16.82 22.15
N VAL A 526 -35.48 17.72 21.60
CA VAL A 526 -36.40 18.55 22.41
C VAL A 526 -37.66 17.79 22.80
N ASN A 527 -38.16 16.89 21.93
CA ASN A 527 -39.35 16.08 22.23
C ASN A 527 -39.11 14.92 23.21
N GLU A 528 -37.91 14.33 23.27
CA GLU A 528 -37.60 13.28 24.28
C GLU A 528 -37.57 13.82 25.72
N ASN A 529 -37.31 15.12 25.91
CA ASN A 529 -37.30 15.76 27.23
C ASN A 529 -38.67 16.33 27.65
N ALA A 530 -39.69 16.29 26.77
CA ALA A 530 -41.03 16.79 27.08
C ALA A 530 -41.96 15.69 27.64
N ASP A 531 -41.64 14.41 27.42
CA ASP A 531 -42.41 13.25 27.89
C ASP A 531 -41.95 12.71 29.28
N THR A 532 -41.06 13.42 29.98
CA THR A 532 -40.58 13.05 31.34
C THR A 532 -40.88 14.07 32.44
N THR A 533 -41.86 14.97 32.22
CA THR A 533 -42.37 15.88 33.27
C THR A 533 -43.84 15.69 33.60
#